data_AF-A0A0F9ZH55-F1
#
_entry.id   AF-A0A0F9ZH55-F1
#
_cell.length_a   1.000
_cell.length_b   1.000
_cell.length_c   1.000
_cell.angle_alpha   90.00
_cell.angle_beta   90.00
_cell.angle_gamma   90.00
#
_symmetry.space_group_name_H-M   'P 1'
#
loop_
_entity.id
_entity.type
_entity.pdbx_description
1 polymer ?
#
loop_
_entity_poly.entity_id
_entity_poly.type
_entity_poly.pdbx_seq_one_letter_code
_entity_poly.pdbx_strand_id
1 'polypeptide(L)'
;MKEELVAKNPETLERVDRINNCYDYATGRNEALKSIARSELELFIDEAIKEIDLLEQVAERDQGKFDLPREIAENIGTVWVFSGPGSYFEPKKEDRYKNYPWANWMDRKRLNHATRLIRKITERLSGQNFKAPLSEIISAKRKIKEAILNYGPRVIYNGTPIENETVAKVLSEEGVIIPTEKVDIIEQDIKNTLDQITTILPEKFEKEKEIALVSHAPHLMRILRIINKYQPFPKGTKIRLFPLSTPMEGREEYAKMEISGALYYTYITQNATKQPYPYEISCTPEKITDSIKN
;
A
#
# COMPACT_ATOMS: atom_id res chain seq x y z
N MET A 1 32.71 5.70 -41.23
CA MET A 1 31.96 4.43 -41.09
C MET A 1 32.43 3.77 -39.81
N LYS A 2 31.78 3.84 -38.64
CA LYS A 2 30.47 4.32 -38.21
C LYS A 2 30.67 4.93 -36.82
N GLU A 3 30.70 6.24 -36.71
CA GLU A 3 30.29 6.94 -35.49
C GLU A 3 28.79 7.18 -35.62
N GLU A 4 28.01 6.11 -35.55
CA GLU A 4 26.59 6.22 -35.24
C GLU A 4 26.49 6.37 -33.73
N LEU A 5 26.60 7.64 -33.30
CA LEU A 5 25.99 8.11 -32.07
C LEU A 5 24.51 7.69 -32.11
N VAL A 6 24.24 6.50 -31.56
CA VAL A 6 22.90 6.11 -31.15
C VAL A 6 22.45 7.20 -30.20
N ALA A 7 21.58 8.09 -30.68
CA ALA A 7 20.84 9.02 -29.86
C ALA A 7 20.11 8.17 -28.83
N LYS A 8 20.71 8.03 -27.64
CA LYS A 8 20.12 7.26 -26.54
C LYS A 8 18.78 7.94 -26.22
N ASN A 9 17.69 7.18 -26.36
CA ASN A 9 16.36 7.65 -26.02
C ASN A 9 16.41 8.26 -24.60
N PRO A 10 15.99 9.52 -24.40
CA PRO A 10 15.99 10.17 -23.09
C PRO A 10 15.34 9.33 -21.98
N GLU A 11 14.26 8.63 -22.29
CA GLU A 11 13.57 7.73 -21.34
C GLU A 11 14.45 6.54 -20.91
N THR A 12 15.34 6.08 -21.78
CA THR A 12 16.29 5.00 -21.46
C THR A 12 17.45 5.50 -20.61
N LEU A 13 17.90 6.74 -20.83
CA LEU A 13 18.94 7.37 -19.99
C LEU A 13 18.43 7.64 -18.57
N GLU A 14 17.25 8.24 -18.44
CA GLU A 14 16.63 8.54 -17.15
C GLU A 14 16.41 7.25 -16.33
N ARG A 15 15.96 6.18 -17.00
CA ARG A 15 15.80 4.87 -16.37
C ARG A 15 17.11 4.29 -15.85
N VAL A 16 18.18 4.35 -16.64
CA VAL A 16 19.52 3.87 -16.23
C VAL A 16 20.03 4.67 -15.03
N ASP A 17 19.84 5.99 -15.03
CA ASP A 17 20.25 6.85 -13.93
C ASP A 17 19.47 6.54 -12.64
N ARG A 18 18.15 6.29 -12.74
CA ARG A 18 17.32 5.85 -11.61
C ARG A 18 17.79 4.49 -11.04
N ILE A 19 18.14 3.53 -11.90
CA ILE A 19 18.68 2.23 -11.46
C ILE A 19 20.00 2.42 -10.71
N ASN A 20 20.93 3.18 -11.29
CA ASN A 20 22.23 3.45 -10.68
C ASN A 20 22.08 4.14 -9.31
N ASN A 21 21.22 5.15 -9.22
CA ASN A 21 20.95 5.86 -7.96
C ASN A 21 20.41 4.92 -6.87
N CYS A 22 19.46 4.04 -7.23
CA CYS A 22 18.94 3.04 -6.29
C CYS A 22 20.00 2.02 -5.88
N TYR A 23 20.84 1.57 -6.81
CA TYR A 23 21.94 0.64 -6.55
C TYR A 23 22.97 1.24 -5.59
N ASP A 24 23.45 2.45 -5.87
CA ASP A 24 24.45 3.15 -5.07
C ASP A 24 23.91 3.43 -3.66
N TYR A 25 22.65 3.85 -3.56
CA TYR A 25 22.00 4.05 -2.27
C TYR A 25 21.87 2.75 -1.47
N ALA A 26 21.42 1.67 -2.09
CA ALA A 26 21.23 0.39 -1.41
C ALA A 26 22.57 -0.19 -0.92
N THR A 27 23.59 -0.21 -1.78
CA THR A 27 24.93 -0.73 -1.45
C THR A 27 25.71 0.18 -0.49
N GLY A 28 25.44 1.49 -0.49
CA GLY A 28 25.95 2.42 0.50
C GLY A 28 25.34 2.24 1.89
N ARG A 29 24.08 1.81 1.96
CA ARG A 29 23.40 1.47 3.24
C ARG A 29 23.75 0.09 3.77
N ASN A 30 24.04 -0.86 2.88
CA ASN A 30 24.44 -2.21 3.26
C ASN A 30 25.47 -2.77 2.29
N GLU A 31 26.74 -2.75 2.70
CA GLU A 31 27.84 -3.19 1.85
C GLU A 31 27.80 -4.68 1.49
N ALA A 32 27.10 -5.51 2.27
CA ALA A 32 26.96 -6.94 1.97
C ALA A 32 26.24 -7.16 0.63
N LEU A 33 25.42 -6.21 0.16
CA LEU A 33 24.82 -6.27 -1.17
C LEU A 33 25.87 -6.26 -2.30
N LYS A 34 27.07 -5.71 -2.08
CA LYS A 34 28.17 -5.72 -3.07
C LYS A 34 28.68 -7.13 -3.36
N SER A 35 28.35 -8.12 -2.52
CA SER A 35 28.67 -9.54 -2.76
C SER A 35 27.70 -10.22 -3.74
N ILE A 36 26.55 -9.59 -4.02
CA ILE A 36 25.59 -10.06 -5.01
C ILE A 36 25.99 -9.52 -6.38
N ALA A 37 25.77 -10.30 -7.45
CA ALA A 37 26.06 -9.86 -8.79
C ALA A 37 25.31 -8.56 -9.11
N ARG A 38 26.02 -7.53 -9.57
CA ARG A 38 25.43 -6.21 -9.88
C ARG A 38 24.27 -6.33 -10.87
N SER A 39 24.42 -7.14 -11.92
CA SER A 39 23.36 -7.37 -12.91
C SER A 39 22.07 -7.93 -12.29
N GLU A 40 22.20 -8.78 -11.27
CA GLU A 40 21.04 -9.32 -10.55
C GLU A 40 20.33 -8.26 -9.71
N LEU A 41 21.09 -7.39 -9.04
CA LEU A 41 20.54 -6.27 -8.28
C LEU A 41 19.88 -5.24 -9.22
N GLU A 42 20.51 -4.91 -10.35
CA GLU A 42 19.97 -3.99 -11.35
C GLU A 42 18.66 -4.50 -11.96
N LEU A 43 18.56 -5.80 -12.27
CA LEU A 43 17.31 -6.41 -12.72
C LEU A 43 16.18 -6.28 -11.69
N PHE A 44 16.47 -6.59 -10.42
CA PHE A 44 15.49 -6.42 -9.35
C PHE A 44 15.04 -4.97 -9.20
N ILE A 45 15.99 -4.03 -9.23
CA ILE A 45 15.71 -2.59 -9.12
C ILE A 45 14.84 -2.13 -10.29
N ASP A 46 15.16 -2.57 -11.51
CA ASP A 46 14.41 -2.22 -12.72
C ASP A 46 12.94 -2.67 -12.66
N GLU A 47 12.72 -3.91 -12.23
CA GLU A 47 11.38 -4.47 -12.01
C GLU A 47 10.62 -3.72 -10.91
N ALA A 48 11.29 -3.42 -9.79
CA ALA A 48 10.68 -2.68 -8.69
C ALA A 48 10.31 -1.24 -9.10
N ILE A 49 11.13 -0.57 -9.91
CA ILE A 49 10.82 0.75 -10.46
C ILE A 49 9.56 0.69 -11.34
N LYS A 50 9.47 -0.26 -12.28
CA LYS A 50 8.27 -0.45 -13.12
C LYS A 50 7.02 -0.64 -12.28
N GLU A 51 7.10 -1.49 -11.26
CA GLU A 51 6.00 -1.79 -10.37
C GLU A 51 5.55 -0.55 -9.58
N ILE A 52 6.49 0.21 -9.02
CA ILE A 52 6.18 1.46 -8.30
C ILE A 52 5.55 2.49 -9.23
N ASP A 53 6.13 2.71 -10.42
CA ASP A 53 5.63 3.70 -11.38
C ASP A 53 4.18 3.38 -11.80
N LEU A 54 3.87 2.10 -12.03
CA LEU A 54 2.51 1.66 -12.30
C LEU A 54 1.55 1.92 -11.13
N LEU A 55 1.97 1.59 -9.90
CA LEU A 55 1.14 1.80 -8.71
C LEU A 55 0.90 3.29 -8.43
N GLU A 56 1.91 4.15 -8.66
CA GLU A 56 1.77 5.60 -8.59
C GLU A 56 0.77 6.12 -9.64
N GLN A 57 0.87 5.68 -10.90
CA GLN A 57 -0.07 6.06 -11.96
C GLN A 57 -1.51 5.67 -11.61
N VAL A 58 -1.72 4.46 -11.07
CA VAL A 58 -3.05 4.02 -10.64
C VAL A 58 -3.56 4.85 -9.46
N ALA A 59 -2.70 5.16 -8.49
CA ALA A 59 -3.08 5.99 -7.36
C ALA A 59 -3.47 7.42 -7.78
N GLU A 60 -2.72 8.01 -8.71
CA GLU A 60 -2.99 9.32 -9.30
C GLU A 60 -4.29 9.34 -10.12
N ARG A 61 -4.59 8.26 -10.84
CA ARG A 61 -5.85 8.10 -11.57
C ARG A 61 -7.03 8.02 -10.63
N ASP A 62 -6.94 7.16 -9.62
CA ASP A 62 -8.08 6.85 -8.76
C ASP A 62 -8.42 8.02 -7.82
N GLN A 63 -7.41 8.70 -7.25
CA GLN A 63 -7.57 9.81 -6.29
C GLN A 63 -8.60 9.53 -5.16
N GLY A 64 -8.81 8.26 -4.80
CA GLY A 64 -9.84 7.83 -3.84
C GLY A 64 -11.30 7.97 -4.33
N LYS A 65 -11.53 8.12 -5.63
CA LYS A 65 -12.85 8.21 -6.28
C LYS A 65 -13.35 6.86 -6.84
N PHE A 66 -12.54 5.80 -6.74
CA PHE A 66 -12.77 4.40 -7.15
C PHE A 66 -14.07 4.16 -7.95
N ASP A 67 -13.93 3.94 -9.26
CA ASP A 67 -15.04 3.43 -10.06
C ASP A 67 -15.17 1.92 -9.86
N LEU A 68 -15.63 1.54 -8.66
CA LEU A 68 -15.65 0.17 -8.18
C LEU A 68 -16.86 -0.58 -8.76
N PRO A 69 -16.69 -1.59 -9.63
CA PRO A 69 -17.76 -2.46 -10.09
C PRO A 69 -18.34 -3.27 -8.92
N ARG A 70 -19.61 -3.66 -9.03
CA ARG A 70 -20.30 -4.43 -7.99
C ARG A 70 -19.62 -5.77 -7.72
N GLU A 71 -19.18 -6.47 -8.75
CA GLU A 71 -18.47 -7.76 -8.65
C GLU A 71 -17.20 -7.64 -7.78
N ILE A 72 -16.37 -6.62 -8.02
CA ILE A 72 -15.18 -6.37 -7.20
C ILE A 72 -15.58 -6.05 -5.75
N ALA A 73 -16.60 -5.21 -5.56
CA ALA A 73 -17.09 -4.87 -4.22
C ALA A 73 -17.58 -6.11 -3.45
N GLU A 74 -18.27 -7.04 -4.11
CA GLU A 74 -18.76 -8.29 -3.52
C GLU A 74 -17.62 -9.25 -3.15
N ASN A 75 -16.50 -9.17 -3.86
CA ASN A 75 -15.35 -10.06 -3.61
C ASN A 75 -14.43 -9.56 -2.49
N ILE A 76 -14.40 -8.27 -2.16
CA ILE A 76 -13.56 -7.73 -1.08
C ILE A 76 -14.21 -8.01 0.28
N GLY A 77 -13.64 -8.93 1.05
CA GLY A 77 -14.06 -9.22 2.43
C GLY A 77 -13.32 -8.41 3.48
N THR A 78 -12.08 -8.01 3.19
CA THR A 78 -11.21 -7.32 4.15
C THR A 78 -10.43 -6.18 3.50
N VAL A 79 -10.35 -5.05 4.20
CA VAL A 79 -9.44 -3.94 3.89
C VAL A 79 -8.31 -3.92 4.92
N TRP A 80 -7.09 -4.23 4.50
CA TRP A 80 -5.91 -4.23 5.35
C TRP A 80 -5.08 -2.96 5.12
N VAL A 81 -4.99 -2.13 6.15
CA VAL A 81 -4.29 -0.85 6.12
C VAL A 81 -2.95 -0.99 6.83
N PHE A 82 -1.86 -0.84 6.08
CA PHE A 82 -0.51 -0.84 6.66
C PHE A 82 -0.17 0.52 7.24
N SER A 83 0.31 0.57 8.48
CA SER A 83 0.65 1.83 9.14
C SER A 83 1.79 2.57 8.44
N GLY A 84 1.68 3.89 8.41
CA GLY A 84 2.61 4.81 7.73
C GLY A 84 3.44 5.66 8.69
N PRO A 85 4.31 6.51 8.13
CA PRO A 85 4.94 7.59 8.90
C PRO A 85 3.92 8.57 9.49
N GLY A 86 4.21 9.07 10.70
CA GLY A 86 3.27 9.85 11.51
C GLY A 86 2.15 9.00 12.12
N SER A 87 1.10 9.67 12.57
CA SER A 87 -0.15 9.05 13.04
C SER A 87 -1.35 9.80 12.47
N TYR A 88 -2.56 9.50 12.95
CA TYR A 88 -3.74 10.27 12.56
C TYR A 88 -3.74 11.70 13.12
N PHE A 89 -3.18 11.92 14.31
CA PHE A 89 -3.16 13.22 15.00
C PHE A 89 -1.82 13.94 14.91
N GLU A 90 -0.75 13.23 14.58
CA GLU A 90 0.59 13.79 14.53
C GLU A 90 1.21 13.64 13.13
N PRO A 91 1.78 14.71 12.56
CA PRO A 91 2.36 14.67 11.22
C PRO A 91 3.56 13.74 11.13
N LYS A 92 4.32 13.63 12.21
CA LYS A 92 5.63 12.96 12.28
C LYS A 92 5.68 12.08 13.51
N LYS A 93 6.56 11.08 13.45
CA LYS A 93 6.99 10.28 14.59
C LYS A 93 8.51 10.17 14.57
N GLU A 94 9.11 9.77 15.68
CA GLU A 94 10.55 9.52 15.76
C GLU A 94 10.92 8.20 15.06
N ASP A 95 10.91 8.22 13.72
CA ASP A 95 11.27 7.09 12.87
C ASP A 95 12.30 7.49 11.79
N ARG A 96 12.58 6.56 10.86
CA ARG A 96 13.50 6.79 9.74
C ARG A 96 13.07 7.91 8.79
N TYR A 97 11.82 8.38 8.89
CA TYR A 97 11.24 9.40 8.03
C TYR A 97 11.13 10.79 8.69
N LYS A 98 11.52 10.95 9.97
CA LYS A 98 11.34 12.20 10.73
C LYS A 98 11.89 13.48 10.07
N ASN A 99 12.96 13.33 9.29
CA ASN A 99 13.64 14.41 8.59
C ASN A 99 13.09 14.68 7.18
N TYR A 100 12.07 13.95 6.74
CA TYR A 100 11.51 14.06 5.40
C TYR A 100 10.11 14.68 5.45
N PRO A 101 9.95 15.97 5.09
CA PRO A 101 8.65 16.64 5.12
C PRO A 101 7.58 15.95 4.27
N TRP A 102 7.98 15.29 3.19
CA TRP A 102 7.08 14.54 2.30
C TRP A 102 6.41 13.34 2.97
N ALA A 103 6.99 12.82 4.06
CA ALA A 103 6.44 11.70 4.81
C ALA A 103 5.35 12.14 5.80
N ASN A 104 5.14 13.44 5.98
CA ASN A 104 4.17 13.95 6.93
C ASN A 104 2.76 13.43 6.64
N TRP A 105 2.06 13.01 7.69
CA TRP A 105 0.66 12.54 7.65
C TRP A 105 0.43 11.32 6.75
N MET A 106 1.45 10.55 6.41
CA MET A 106 1.27 9.40 5.53
C MET A 106 0.32 8.36 6.12
N ASP A 107 0.38 8.11 7.42
CA ASP A 107 -0.56 7.20 8.09
C ASP A 107 -2.01 7.70 8.00
N ARG A 108 -2.24 8.97 8.37
CA ARG A 108 -3.54 9.63 8.21
C ARG A 108 -4.08 9.55 6.78
N LYS A 109 -3.22 9.74 5.77
CA LYS A 109 -3.59 9.63 4.36
C LYS A 109 -4.07 8.21 4.02
N ARG A 110 -3.37 7.17 4.49
CA ARG A 110 -3.76 5.76 4.30
C ARG A 110 -5.10 5.44 4.96
N LEU A 111 -5.30 5.85 6.20
CA LEU A 111 -6.57 5.67 6.93
C LEU A 111 -7.74 6.37 6.21
N ASN A 112 -7.53 7.60 5.74
CA ASN A 112 -8.55 8.33 4.98
C ASN A 112 -8.86 7.68 3.64
N HIS A 113 -7.85 7.14 2.95
CA HIS A 113 -8.04 6.42 1.69
C HIS A 113 -8.81 5.10 1.91
N ALA A 114 -8.46 4.34 2.95
CA ALA A 114 -9.20 3.15 3.35
C ALA A 114 -10.65 3.47 3.68
N THR A 115 -10.90 4.56 4.44
CA THR A 115 -12.26 5.03 4.75
C THR A 115 -13.09 5.31 3.49
N ARG A 116 -12.47 5.94 2.47
CA ARG A 116 -13.14 6.17 1.17
C ARG A 116 -13.43 4.87 0.45
N LEU A 117 -12.50 3.93 0.45
CA LEU A 117 -12.67 2.62 -0.18
C LEU A 117 -13.80 1.83 0.49
N ILE A 118 -13.79 1.73 1.82
CA ILE A 118 -14.84 1.06 2.61
C ILE A 118 -16.20 1.68 2.30
N ARG A 119 -16.29 3.01 2.33
CA ARG A 119 -17.52 3.72 1.98
C ARG A 119 -17.99 3.34 0.58
N LYS A 120 -17.09 3.28 -0.41
CA LYS A 120 -17.44 2.92 -1.80
C LYS A 120 -17.91 1.47 -1.94
N ILE A 121 -17.22 0.53 -1.28
CA ILE A 121 -17.66 -0.88 -1.21
C ILE A 121 -19.07 -0.94 -0.62
N THR A 122 -19.30 -0.27 0.51
CA THR A 122 -20.62 -0.24 1.16
C THR A 122 -21.70 0.41 0.29
N GLU A 123 -21.41 1.52 -0.40
CA GLU A 123 -22.35 2.14 -1.36
C GLU A 123 -22.79 1.11 -2.43
N ARG A 124 -21.84 0.34 -2.97
CA ARG A 124 -22.14 -0.69 -3.99
C ARG A 124 -22.94 -1.86 -3.43
N LEU A 125 -22.56 -2.38 -2.26
CA LEU A 125 -23.20 -3.56 -1.66
C LEU A 125 -24.59 -3.27 -1.11
N SER A 126 -24.78 -2.11 -0.48
CA SER A 126 -26.07 -1.71 0.07
C SER A 126 -27.05 -1.15 -0.98
N GLY A 127 -26.56 -0.81 -2.18
CA GLY A 127 -27.32 -0.09 -3.20
C GLY A 127 -27.67 1.35 -2.81
N GLN A 128 -27.10 1.87 -1.72
CA GLN A 128 -27.39 3.22 -1.22
C GLN A 128 -26.45 4.26 -1.83
N ASN A 129 -26.99 5.46 -2.05
CA ASN A 129 -26.19 6.63 -2.41
C ASN A 129 -25.93 7.49 -1.16
N PHE A 130 -24.67 7.67 -0.78
CA PHE A 130 -24.29 8.48 0.38
C PHE A 130 -23.95 9.93 0.04
N LYS A 131 -24.40 10.45 -1.11
CA LYS A 131 -24.39 11.90 -1.37
C LYS A 131 -25.46 12.57 -0.49
N ALA A 132 -25.06 13.60 0.25
CA ALA A 132 -25.95 14.38 1.10
C ALA A 132 -25.53 15.86 1.08
N PRO A 133 -26.47 16.81 1.18
CA PRO A 133 -26.16 18.22 1.36
C PRO A 133 -25.49 18.46 2.72
N LEU A 134 -24.72 19.56 2.84
CA LEU A 134 -24.02 19.90 4.09
C LEU A 134 -24.98 20.06 5.28
N SER A 135 -26.22 20.53 5.04
CA SER A 135 -27.27 20.65 6.07
C SER A 135 -27.66 19.33 6.72
N GLU A 136 -27.42 18.19 6.05
CA GLU A 136 -27.83 16.86 6.52
C GLU A 136 -26.63 15.99 6.94
N ILE A 137 -25.43 16.57 7.00
CA ILE A 137 -24.16 15.82 7.15
C ILE A 137 -24.15 14.91 8.38
N ILE A 138 -24.75 15.33 9.51
CA ILE A 138 -24.80 14.54 10.74
C ILE A 138 -25.67 13.29 10.54
N SER A 139 -26.87 13.46 9.96
CA SER A 139 -27.77 12.34 9.68
C SER A 139 -27.17 11.38 8.64
N ALA A 140 -26.50 11.94 7.61
CA ALA A 140 -25.84 11.19 6.57
C ALA A 140 -24.69 10.36 7.14
N LYS A 141 -23.84 10.93 8.00
CA LYS A 141 -22.78 10.20 8.69
C LYS A 141 -23.30 9.03 9.51
N ARG A 142 -24.41 9.22 10.25
CA ARG A 142 -25.05 8.13 11.02
C ARG A 142 -25.55 7.01 10.10
N LYS A 143 -26.24 7.36 9.00
CA LYS A 143 -26.71 6.41 7.99
C LYS A 143 -25.56 5.65 7.32
N ILE A 144 -24.47 6.34 6.99
CA ILE A 144 -23.26 5.73 6.43
C ILE A 144 -22.65 4.74 7.42
N LYS A 145 -22.51 5.13 8.69
CA LYS A 145 -21.96 4.27 9.75
C LYS A 145 -22.78 2.99 9.91
N GLU A 146 -24.10 3.11 9.96
CA GLU A 146 -25.02 1.96 10.02
C GLU A 146 -24.92 1.07 8.77
N ALA A 147 -24.84 1.67 7.58
CA ALA A 147 -24.65 0.90 6.35
C ALA A 147 -23.29 0.17 6.33
N ILE A 148 -22.21 0.79 6.81
CA ILE A 148 -20.89 0.16 6.91
C ILE A 148 -20.93 -1.00 7.90
N LEU A 149 -21.64 -0.85 9.03
CA LEU A 149 -21.81 -1.93 10.00
C LEU A 149 -22.50 -3.16 9.36
N ASN A 150 -23.51 -2.93 8.53
CA ASN A 150 -24.31 -4.01 7.94
C ASN A 150 -23.70 -4.62 6.67
N TYR A 151 -23.05 -3.81 5.83
CA TYR A 151 -22.62 -4.20 4.49
C TYR A 151 -21.13 -3.97 4.21
N GLY A 152 -20.42 -3.24 5.06
CA GLY A 152 -19.00 -2.93 4.86
C GLY A 152 -18.07 -4.12 5.16
N PRO A 153 -16.91 -4.18 4.50
CA PRO A 153 -15.89 -5.19 4.77
C PRO A 153 -15.29 -5.03 6.18
N ARG A 154 -14.62 -6.08 6.66
CA ARG A 154 -13.76 -5.97 7.85
C ARG A 154 -12.56 -5.08 7.54
N VAL A 155 -12.07 -4.38 8.55
CA VAL A 155 -10.87 -3.55 8.47
C VAL A 155 -9.83 -4.13 9.40
N ILE A 156 -8.63 -4.36 8.89
CA ILE A 156 -7.50 -4.73 9.74
C ILE A 156 -6.51 -3.59 9.73
N TYR A 157 -6.12 -3.17 10.93
CA TYR A 157 -5.05 -2.21 11.15
C TYR A 157 -4.03 -2.80 12.11
N ASN A 158 -2.76 -2.67 11.78
CA ASN A 158 -1.69 -3.19 12.62
C ASN A 158 -0.46 -2.29 12.53
N GLY A 159 -0.36 -1.36 13.47
CA GLY A 159 0.75 -0.44 13.62
C GLY A 159 1.55 -0.71 14.89
N THR A 160 2.49 0.19 15.18
CA THR A 160 3.15 0.26 16.49
C THR A 160 2.12 0.50 17.60
N PRO A 161 2.43 0.25 18.89
CA PRO A 161 1.48 0.49 19.98
C PRO A 161 0.86 1.89 19.99
N ILE A 162 1.67 2.94 19.76
CA ILE A 162 1.19 4.34 19.69
C ILE A 162 0.23 4.56 18.52
N GLU A 163 0.50 3.92 17.38
CA GLU A 163 -0.37 3.99 16.20
C GLU A 163 -1.70 3.28 16.44
N ASN A 164 -1.67 2.12 17.09
CA ASN A 164 -2.86 1.36 17.45
C ASN A 164 -3.73 2.15 18.43
N GLU A 165 -3.14 2.73 19.48
CA GLU A 165 -3.83 3.63 20.42
C GLU A 165 -4.44 4.84 19.69
N THR A 166 -3.70 5.42 18.74
CA THR A 166 -4.18 6.54 17.93
C THR A 166 -5.41 6.14 17.11
N VAL A 167 -5.38 4.98 16.44
CA VAL A 167 -6.54 4.49 15.67
C VAL A 167 -7.73 4.20 16.57
N ALA A 168 -7.52 3.56 17.72
CA ALA A 168 -8.58 3.31 18.71
C ALA A 168 -9.23 4.62 19.18
N LYS A 169 -8.42 5.65 19.44
CA LYS A 169 -8.90 6.99 19.78
C LYS A 169 -9.71 7.61 18.64
N VAL A 170 -9.23 7.55 17.40
CA VAL A 170 -9.97 8.07 16.24
C VAL A 170 -11.34 7.42 16.13
N LEU A 171 -11.43 6.09 16.27
CA LEU A 171 -12.70 5.37 16.17
C LEU A 171 -13.73 5.79 17.23
N SER A 172 -13.28 6.35 18.35
CA SER A 172 -14.13 6.91 19.41
C SER A 172 -14.62 8.34 19.13
N GLU A 173 -14.07 9.05 18.13
CA GLU A 173 -14.41 10.45 17.87
C GLU A 173 -15.80 10.61 17.24
N GLU A 174 -16.46 11.73 17.60
CA GLU A 174 -17.74 12.09 17.02
C GLU A 174 -17.61 12.33 15.51
N GLY A 175 -18.50 11.72 14.73
CA GLY A 175 -18.56 11.91 13.29
C GLY A 175 -17.62 11.01 12.48
N VAL A 176 -16.90 10.08 13.11
CA VAL A 176 -16.24 8.97 12.44
C VAL A 176 -17.28 7.96 11.97
N ILE A 177 -17.20 7.64 10.67
CA ILE A 177 -18.18 6.79 9.98
C ILE A 177 -17.82 5.30 10.00
N ILE A 178 -16.58 4.94 10.37
CA ILE A 178 -16.19 3.53 10.50
C ILE A 178 -16.62 3.04 11.90
N PRO A 179 -17.48 2.02 12.00
CA PRO A 179 -17.82 1.41 13.28
C PRO A 179 -16.62 0.65 13.87
N THR A 180 -16.36 0.80 15.16
CA THR A 180 -15.29 0.08 15.87
C THR A 180 -15.44 -1.43 15.73
N GLU A 181 -16.68 -1.93 15.67
CA GLU A 181 -17.03 -3.33 15.50
C GLU A 181 -16.54 -3.91 14.16
N LYS A 182 -16.21 -3.07 13.18
CA LYS A 182 -15.65 -3.48 11.89
C LYS A 182 -14.13 -3.43 11.85
N VAL A 183 -13.46 -2.94 12.90
CA VAL A 183 -12.01 -2.75 12.91
C VAL A 183 -11.36 -3.73 13.89
N ASP A 184 -10.50 -4.58 13.36
CA ASP A 184 -9.57 -5.41 14.12
C ASP A 184 -8.22 -4.68 14.20
N ILE A 185 -7.87 -4.16 15.38
CA ILE A 185 -6.56 -3.60 15.68
C ILE A 185 -5.67 -4.71 16.26
N ILE A 186 -4.54 -5.00 15.62
CA ILE A 186 -3.63 -6.08 16.07
C ILE A 186 -2.59 -5.48 17.03
N GLU A 187 -2.79 -5.73 18.33
CA GLU A 187 -1.97 -5.20 19.43
C GLU A 187 -0.73 -6.06 19.74
N GLN A 188 0.07 -6.34 18.71
CA GLN A 188 1.36 -7.05 18.85
C GLN A 188 2.53 -6.05 18.89
N ASP A 189 3.73 -6.50 19.32
CA ASP A 189 4.96 -5.68 19.30
C ASP A 189 5.48 -5.50 17.86
N ILE A 190 4.77 -4.65 17.11
CA ILE A 190 5.07 -4.34 15.71
C ILE A 190 6.11 -3.22 15.67
N LYS A 191 7.28 -3.51 15.09
CA LYS A 191 8.37 -2.54 14.89
C LYS A 191 8.58 -2.22 13.42
N ASN A 192 8.23 -3.14 12.52
CA ASN A 192 8.46 -3.00 11.11
C ASN A 192 7.45 -3.79 10.26
N THR A 193 7.53 -3.66 8.93
CA THR A 193 6.60 -4.30 7.98
C THR A 193 6.62 -5.82 8.04
N LEU A 194 7.76 -6.43 8.35
CA LEU A 194 7.83 -7.89 8.52
C LEU A 194 6.94 -8.31 9.70
N ASP A 195 7.05 -7.63 10.84
CA ASP A 195 6.23 -7.91 12.02
C ASP A 195 4.75 -7.72 11.69
N GLN A 196 4.39 -6.66 10.94
CA GLN A 196 3.01 -6.46 10.47
C GLN A 196 2.49 -7.68 9.70
N ILE A 197 3.32 -8.31 8.88
CA ILE A 197 2.91 -9.43 8.03
C ILE A 197 2.91 -10.75 8.81
N THR A 198 3.87 -10.97 9.72
CA THR A 198 4.01 -12.25 10.43
C THR A 198 3.17 -12.36 11.70
N THR A 199 2.69 -11.25 12.24
CA THR A 199 1.86 -11.22 13.46
C THR A 199 0.36 -11.15 13.17
N ILE A 200 -0.03 -11.06 11.90
CA ILE A 200 -1.42 -11.08 11.50
C ILE A 200 -2.03 -12.47 11.76
N LEU A 201 -3.28 -12.48 12.22
CA LEU A 201 -4.00 -13.69 12.55
C LEU A 201 -4.81 -14.16 11.33
N PRO A 202 -4.48 -15.32 10.70
CA PRO A 202 -5.12 -15.76 9.46
C PRO A 202 -6.65 -15.90 9.55
N GLU A 203 -7.17 -16.21 10.74
CA GLU A 203 -8.61 -16.34 11.02
C GLU A 203 -9.39 -15.03 10.91
N LYS A 204 -8.70 -13.88 10.84
CA LYS A 204 -9.31 -12.58 10.62
C LYS A 204 -9.73 -12.37 9.16
N PHE A 205 -9.25 -13.20 8.24
CA PHE A 205 -9.58 -13.11 6.82
C PHE A 205 -10.76 -14.02 6.47
N GLU A 206 -11.73 -13.46 5.74
CA GLU A 206 -12.84 -14.24 5.18
C GLU A 206 -12.31 -15.19 4.09
N LYS A 207 -12.68 -16.47 4.19
CA LYS A 207 -12.32 -17.47 3.17
C LYS A 207 -12.94 -17.10 1.82
N GLU A 208 -12.21 -17.37 0.74
CA GLU A 208 -12.67 -17.15 -0.65
C GLU A 208 -12.92 -15.68 -1.04
N LYS A 209 -12.67 -14.74 -0.11
CA LYS A 209 -12.71 -13.30 -0.37
C LYS A 209 -11.33 -12.74 -0.67
N GLU A 210 -11.31 -11.62 -1.37
CA GLU A 210 -10.12 -10.82 -1.63
C GLU A 210 -9.77 -9.96 -0.41
N ILE A 211 -8.46 -9.76 -0.22
CA ILE A 211 -7.93 -8.74 0.68
C ILE A 211 -7.55 -7.51 -0.13
N ALA A 212 -8.18 -6.38 0.18
CA ALA A 212 -7.80 -5.07 -0.32
C ALA A 212 -6.65 -4.50 0.52
N LEU A 213 -5.47 -4.29 -0.07
CA LEU A 213 -4.33 -3.68 0.63
C LEU A 213 -4.27 -2.17 0.37
N VAL A 214 -4.08 -1.41 1.45
CA VAL A 214 -3.95 0.06 1.40
C VAL A 214 -2.59 0.48 1.95
N SER A 215 -1.76 1.05 1.07
CA SER A 215 -0.50 1.68 1.43
C SER A 215 -0.02 2.61 0.31
N HIS A 216 1.07 3.34 0.56
CA HIS A 216 1.72 4.11 -0.52
C HIS A 216 2.40 3.16 -1.51
N ALA A 217 2.43 3.53 -2.79
CA ALA A 217 2.90 2.70 -3.89
C ALA A 217 4.32 2.09 -3.67
N PRO A 218 5.36 2.87 -3.29
CA PRO A 218 6.67 2.32 -2.93
C PRO A 218 6.63 1.23 -1.85
N HIS A 219 5.77 1.40 -0.84
CA HIS A 219 5.67 0.46 0.26
C HIS A 219 4.97 -0.85 -0.15
N LEU A 220 3.94 -0.76 -1.00
CA LEU A 220 3.22 -1.94 -1.51
C LEU A 220 4.15 -2.90 -2.26
N MET A 221 5.04 -2.36 -3.11
CA MET A 221 6.06 -3.13 -3.83
C MET A 221 6.87 -4.02 -2.86
N ARG A 222 7.32 -3.46 -1.74
CA ARG A 222 8.07 -4.22 -0.72
C ARG A 222 7.16 -5.17 0.07
N ILE A 223 5.98 -4.72 0.48
CA ILE A 223 4.99 -5.53 1.23
C ILE A 223 4.71 -6.84 0.48
N LEU A 224 4.47 -6.79 -0.82
CA LEU A 224 4.06 -7.96 -1.60
C LEU A 224 5.13 -9.04 -1.68
N ARG A 225 6.41 -8.66 -1.69
CA ARG A 225 7.53 -9.61 -1.68
C ARG A 225 7.69 -10.30 -0.32
N ILE A 226 7.39 -9.60 0.77
CA ILE A 226 7.36 -10.17 2.13
C ILE A 226 6.11 -11.06 2.28
N ILE A 227 4.93 -10.59 1.84
CA ILE A 227 3.71 -11.41 1.82
C ILE A 227 3.94 -12.72 1.05
N ASN A 228 4.61 -12.67 -0.10
CA ASN A 228 4.86 -13.88 -0.88
C ASN A 228 5.73 -14.92 -0.15
N LYS A 229 6.61 -14.45 0.74
CA LYS A 229 7.45 -15.32 1.57
C LYS A 229 6.65 -16.03 2.66
N TYR A 230 5.76 -15.31 3.35
CA TYR A 230 5.09 -15.82 4.55
C TYR A 230 3.66 -16.29 4.33
N GLN A 231 2.98 -15.76 3.30
CA GLN A 231 1.59 -16.06 2.92
C GLN A 231 0.68 -16.18 4.16
N PRO A 232 0.50 -15.09 4.93
CA PRO A 232 -0.07 -15.17 6.28
C PRO A 232 -1.60 -15.31 6.30
N PHE A 233 -2.18 -15.82 5.23
CA PHE A 233 -3.62 -15.94 5.00
C PHE A 233 -3.94 -17.32 4.40
N PRO A 234 -5.21 -17.73 4.37
CA PRO A 234 -5.61 -19.00 3.78
C PRO A 234 -5.07 -19.19 2.35
N LYS A 235 -4.75 -20.44 2.00
CA LYS A 235 -4.27 -20.77 0.65
C LYS A 235 -5.29 -20.34 -0.41
N GLY A 236 -4.80 -19.66 -1.45
CA GLY A 236 -5.64 -19.20 -2.56
C GLY A 236 -6.28 -17.82 -2.34
N THR A 237 -6.01 -17.15 -1.21
CA THR A 237 -6.42 -15.76 -1.00
C THR A 237 -5.88 -14.86 -2.12
N LYS A 238 -6.78 -14.08 -2.71
CA LYS A 238 -6.45 -13.09 -3.72
C LYS A 238 -6.19 -11.74 -3.06
N ILE A 239 -5.26 -10.98 -3.63
CA ILE A 239 -4.91 -9.63 -3.18
C ILE A 239 -5.30 -8.62 -4.25
N ARG A 240 -5.95 -7.53 -3.83
CA ARG A 240 -6.18 -6.35 -4.66
C ARG A 240 -5.55 -5.13 -4.03
N LEU A 241 -4.77 -4.39 -4.81
CA LEU A 241 -4.07 -3.20 -4.33
C LEU A 241 -4.92 -1.95 -4.55
N PHE A 242 -4.99 -1.11 -3.52
CA PHE A 242 -5.54 0.24 -3.60
C PHE A 242 -4.44 1.22 -3.19
N PRO A 243 -3.53 1.55 -4.13
CA PRO A 243 -2.34 2.34 -3.84
C PRO A 243 -2.68 3.80 -3.55
N LEU A 244 -1.87 4.41 -2.68
CA LEU A 244 -1.78 5.86 -2.51
C LEU A 244 -0.54 6.39 -3.22
N SER A 245 -0.68 7.56 -3.84
CA SER A 245 0.43 8.24 -4.50
C SER A 245 1.35 8.86 -3.47
N THR A 246 2.64 8.79 -3.70
CA THR A 246 3.63 9.53 -2.92
C THR A 246 3.57 11.02 -3.30
N PRO A 247 3.68 11.96 -2.33
CA PRO A 247 3.87 13.37 -2.66
C PRO A 247 5.03 13.57 -3.64
N MET A 248 4.86 14.52 -4.57
CA MET A 248 5.78 14.68 -5.71
C MET A 248 7.23 14.86 -5.24
N GLU A 249 7.44 15.70 -4.22
CA GLU A 249 8.74 15.99 -3.62
C GLU A 249 9.42 14.79 -2.93
N GLY A 250 8.68 13.70 -2.70
CA GLY A 250 9.18 12.48 -2.05
C GLY A 250 9.19 11.25 -2.95
N ARG A 251 8.72 11.35 -4.20
CA ARG A 251 8.48 10.19 -5.06
C ARG A 251 9.74 9.36 -5.29
N GLU A 252 10.82 10.01 -5.73
CA GLU A 252 12.10 9.33 -5.99
C GLU A 252 12.75 8.83 -4.70
N GLU A 253 12.82 9.68 -3.67
CA GLU A 253 13.47 9.33 -2.41
C GLU A 253 12.77 8.17 -1.71
N TYR A 254 11.43 8.18 -1.68
CA TYR A 254 10.68 7.10 -1.05
C TYR A 254 10.79 5.79 -1.84
N ALA A 255 10.70 5.84 -3.17
CA ALA A 255 10.93 4.68 -4.02
C ALA A 255 12.30 4.05 -3.76
N LYS A 256 13.36 4.87 -3.76
CA LYS A 256 14.73 4.45 -3.47
C LYS A 256 14.89 3.82 -2.09
N MET A 257 14.29 4.41 -1.05
CA MET A 257 14.28 3.86 0.30
C MET A 257 13.60 2.49 0.38
N GLU A 258 12.45 2.33 -0.28
CA GLU A 258 11.69 1.08 -0.25
C GLU A 258 12.34 -0.02 -1.13
N ILE A 259 12.94 0.33 -2.26
CA ILE A 259 13.75 -0.59 -3.09
C ILE A 259 14.96 -1.09 -2.30
N SER A 260 15.69 -0.20 -1.62
CA SER A 260 16.80 -0.59 -0.74
C SER A 260 16.34 -1.53 0.38
N GLY A 261 15.19 -1.25 1.00
CA GLY A 261 14.57 -2.15 1.97
C GLY A 261 14.23 -3.51 1.37
N ALA A 262 13.65 -3.55 0.17
CA ALA A 262 13.28 -4.79 -0.51
C ALA A 262 14.52 -5.64 -0.83
N LEU A 263 15.59 -5.03 -1.36
CA LEU A 263 16.88 -5.70 -1.58
C LEU A 263 17.44 -6.30 -0.29
N TYR A 264 17.42 -5.55 0.81
CA TYR A 264 17.87 -6.05 2.11
C TYR A 264 17.05 -7.26 2.58
N TYR A 265 15.73 -7.21 2.46
CA TYR A 265 14.88 -8.33 2.87
C TYR A 265 15.01 -9.56 1.95
N THR A 266 15.24 -9.36 0.65
CA THR A 266 15.38 -10.45 -0.32
C THR A 266 16.75 -11.12 -0.27
N TYR A 267 17.84 -10.34 -0.25
CA TYR A 267 19.20 -10.86 -0.44
C TYR A 267 19.98 -11.05 0.85
N ILE A 268 19.73 -10.23 1.88
CA ILE A 268 20.53 -10.26 3.11
C ILE A 268 19.83 -11.09 4.18
N THR A 269 18.58 -10.76 4.50
CA THR A 269 17.84 -11.46 5.58
C THR A 269 16.99 -12.62 5.08
N GLN A 270 16.76 -12.72 3.77
CA GLN A 270 15.94 -13.77 3.14
C GLN A 270 14.49 -13.86 3.65
N ASN A 271 13.98 -12.75 4.21
CA ASN A 271 12.62 -12.55 4.70
C ASN A 271 11.68 -11.93 3.64
N ALA A 272 12.14 -11.85 2.39
CA ALA A 272 11.30 -11.53 1.24
C ALA A 272 11.72 -12.41 0.06
N THR A 273 10.81 -12.56 -0.89
CA THR A 273 11.10 -13.21 -2.18
C THR A 273 11.53 -12.16 -3.22
N LYS A 274 12.02 -12.60 -4.38
CA LYS A 274 12.30 -11.70 -5.51
C LYS A 274 11.02 -11.19 -6.16
N GLN A 275 10.08 -12.11 -6.37
CA GLN A 275 8.81 -11.88 -7.04
C GLN A 275 7.71 -11.49 -6.03
N PRO A 276 6.84 -10.51 -6.33
CA PRO A 276 5.72 -10.18 -5.46
C PRO A 276 4.70 -11.33 -5.38
N TYR A 277 3.88 -11.34 -4.33
CA TYR A 277 2.71 -12.22 -4.27
C TYR A 277 1.73 -11.81 -5.38
N PRO A 278 1.08 -12.72 -6.11
CA PRO A 278 0.16 -12.36 -7.19
C PRO A 278 -0.95 -11.39 -6.74
N TYR A 279 -1.16 -10.32 -7.49
CA TYR A 279 -2.14 -9.28 -7.14
C TYR A 279 -2.87 -8.73 -8.36
N GLU A 280 -4.04 -8.13 -8.10
CA GLU A 280 -4.73 -7.24 -9.02
C GLU A 280 -4.62 -5.79 -8.54
N ILE A 281 -4.75 -4.80 -9.45
CA ILE A 281 -4.61 -3.38 -9.10
C ILE A 281 -5.93 -2.66 -9.31
N SER A 282 -6.51 -2.19 -8.20
CA SER A 282 -7.71 -1.36 -8.16
C SER A 282 -8.83 -1.91 -9.07
N CYS A 283 -9.60 -1.01 -9.69
CA CYS A 283 -10.76 -1.27 -10.53
C CYS A 283 -10.37 -1.28 -12.02
N THR A 284 -9.09 -1.52 -12.33
CA THR A 284 -8.57 -1.35 -13.69
C THR A 284 -9.17 -2.42 -14.60
N PRO A 285 -9.84 -2.06 -15.72
CA PRO A 285 -10.20 -3.06 -16.73
C PRO A 285 -8.93 -3.72 -17.27
N GLU A 286 -9.01 -5.02 -17.60
CA GLU A 286 -7.93 -5.99 -17.86
C GLU A 286 -6.78 -5.56 -18.81
N LYS A 287 -6.90 -4.42 -19.51
CA LYS A 287 -5.95 -4.00 -20.57
C LYS A 287 -4.61 -3.42 -20.10
N ILE A 288 -4.41 -3.17 -18.80
CA ILE A 288 -3.12 -2.63 -18.29
C ILE A 288 -2.24 -3.73 -17.68
N THR A 289 -2.79 -4.90 -17.33
CA THR A 289 -2.02 -5.99 -16.70
C THR A 289 -1.17 -6.82 -17.66
N ASP A 290 -1.37 -6.69 -18.98
CA ASP A 290 -0.62 -7.43 -20.00
C ASP A 290 0.79 -6.89 -20.25
N SER A 291 1.13 -5.69 -19.77
CA SER A 291 2.47 -5.10 -19.89
C SER A 291 3.48 -5.61 -18.86
N ILE A 292 3.05 -6.47 -17.92
CA ILE A 292 3.90 -7.04 -16.85
C ILE A 292 4.17 -8.53 -17.08
N LYS A 293 3.45 -9.17 -18.02
CA LYS A 293 3.62 -10.61 -18.32
C LYS A 293 4.57 -10.90 -19.48
N ASN A 294 5.22 -9.88 -20.07
CA ASN A 294 6.18 -10.02 -21.16
C ASN A 294 7.49 -9.30 -20.87
#